data_AF-A0A1V6AZ89-F1
#
_entry.id   AF-A0A1V6AZ89-F1
#
_cell.length_a   1.000
_cell.length_b   1.000
_cell.length_c   1.000
_cell.angle_alpha   90.00
_cell.angle_beta   90.00
_cell.angle_gamma   90.00
#
_symmetry.space_group_name_H-M   'P 1'
#
loop_
_entity.id
_entity.type
_entity.pdbx_description
1 polymer ?
#
loop_
_entity_poly.entity_id
_entity_poly.type
_entity_poly.pdbx_seq_one_letter_code
_entity_poly.pdbx_strand_id
1 'polypeptide(L)'
;MTSREKEFRVLSATAILGYGFPEKSFRAGLARKPHLIGADAGSTDPGPYYLGAGKAFTNRSGVKRDLRFMLREGVRRGIPVVIGTAGGSGARPHVDWCEAIIREIAREEKLTFTLGIIYADIPKERIRKHLRKGEIVPLAYVPPLTEKMLDDSLHIVAQMGVEPIQEALRRGCQVVLAGRCYDPAVFAALPVMRGFDEGLALHMGKILECAAIAATPGSGADCALGVLRGDSFILETLNPARTFTPESTAAHTLYEKTDPYHLPGPGGELDLTACTFTALPGGRVEVRGSRHVPTPEYYVKLEGVRRTGFRTISVAGTRDPIMIKEIDAILEAVTGQVRDILKAEKIDGRIQFHVYGKDGVMGPLEPETKIRSHELGIVIEAVGSTPEAADSLCSITRSTLLHYGYPGRISTAGNLAFPFSPSDVRMGETFEFSVYHLMPLTGRTPFPVKVVTI
;
A
#
# COMPACT_ATOMS: atom_id res chain seq x y z
N MET A 1 -40.51 7.33 8.68
CA MET A 1 -39.42 8.27 8.33
C MET A 1 -38.65 8.58 9.61
N THR A 2 -37.61 7.80 9.90
CA THR A 2 -36.72 8.05 11.04
C THR A 2 -35.95 9.36 10.80
N SER A 3 -35.91 10.23 11.81
CA SER A 3 -35.07 11.45 11.86
C SER A 3 -33.75 11.23 11.13
N ARG A 4 -33.47 11.96 10.04
CA ARG A 4 -32.13 11.97 9.41
C ARG A 4 -31.11 12.25 10.51
N GLU A 5 -30.13 11.37 10.69
CA GLU A 5 -29.01 11.61 11.61
C GLU A 5 -28.39 12.95 11.22
N LYS A 6 -28.28 13.89 12.17
CA LYS A 6 -27.76 15.24 11.90
C LYS A 6 -26.25 15.24 11.64
N GLU A 7 -25.56 14.22 12.14
CA GLU A 7 -24.12 14.04 11.97
C GLU A 7 -23.73 12.55 11.97
N PHE A 8 -22.62 12.22 11.30
CA PHE A 8 -22.03 10.89 11.30
C PHE A 8 -20.55 10.93 11.68
N ARG A 9 -20.15 10.17 12.71
CA ARG A 9 -18.79 10.20 13.26
C ARG A 9 -18.04 8.92 12.89
N VAL A 10 -16.86 9.06 12.28
CA VAL A 10 -15.98 7.96 11.88
C VAL A 10 -14.68 8.05 12.65
N LEU A 11 -14.33 6.97 13.36
CA LEU A 11 -13.04 6.82 14.01
C LEU A 11 -12.10 6.03 13.11
N SER A 12 -11.04 6.68 12.61
CA SER A 12 -9.92 6.01 11.98
C SER A 12 -8.92 5.59 13.05
N ALA A 13 -8.68 4.29 13.18
CA ALA A 13 -7.86 3.75 14.24
C ALA A 13 -6.36 3.96 13.98
N THR A 14 -5.92 3.82 12.74
CA THR A 14 -4.51 3.89 12.32
C THR A 14 -4.42 4.10 10.81
N ALA A 15 -3.26 4.53 10.32
CA ALA A 15 -3.03 4.70 8.89
C ALA A 15 -2.94 3.37 8.13
N ILE A 16 -2.33 2.36 8.75
CA ILE A 16 -2.26 1.01 8.21
C ILE A 16 -2.40 0.04 9.38
N LEU A 17 -3.32 -0.92 9.27
CA LEU A 17 -3.51 -1.94 10.28
C LEU A 17 -2.19 -2.64 10.63
N GLY A 18 -1.79 -2.56 11.90
CA GLY A 18 -0.54 -3.11 12.42
C GLY A 18 0.57 -2.09 12.68
N TYR A 19 0.42 -0.83 12.27
CA TYR A 19 1.32 0.26 12.67
C TYR A 19 1.12 0.67 14.13
N GLY A 20 -0.01 0.32 14.74
CA GLY A 20 -0.33 0.72 16.10
C GLY A 20 -0.99 2.08 16.20
N PHE A 21 -1.37 2.39 17.43
CA PHE A 21 -1.90 3.69 17.88
C PHE A 21 -1.85 3.75 19.41
N PRO A 22 -1.65 4.92 20.03
CA PRO A 22 -1.74 5.06 21.48
C PRO A 22 -3.14 4.68 21.98
N GLU A 23 -3.24 3.82 23.02
CA GLU A 23 -4.54 3.47 23.60
C GLU A 23 -5.31 4.72 24.06
N LYS A 24 -4.61 5.71 24.63
CA LYS A 24 -5.22 6.99 25.02
C LYS A 24 -5.96 7.68 23.87
N SER A 25 -5.40 7.62 22.65
CA SER A 25 -5.98 8.26 21.46
C SER A 25 -7.23 7.53 21.01
N PHE A 26 -7.16 6.20 20.96
CA PHE A 26 -8.32 5.37 20.66
C PHE A 26 -9.45 5.54 21.68
N ARG A 27 -9.14 5.59 22.98
CA ARG A 27 -10.10 5.85 24.05
C ARG A 27 -10.74 7.23 23.94
N ALA A 28 -9.96 8.26 23.61
CA ALA A 28 -10.49 9.60 23.34
C ALA A 28 -11.46 9.57 22.15
N GLY A 29 -11.14 8.84 21.08
CA GLY A 29 -12.03 8.62 19.95
C GLY A 29 -13.33 7.95 20.34
N LEU A 30 -13.27 6.87 21.14
CA LEU A 30 -14.46 6.18 21.65
C LEU A 30 -15.34 7.06 22.53
N ALA A 31 -14.76 7.98 23.31
CA ALA A 31 -15.50 8.94 24.12
C ALA A 31 -16.36 9.89 23.26
N ARG A 32 -15.98 10.09 21.99
CA ARG A 32 -16.77 10.83 20.99
C ARG A 32 -17.90 10.01 20.37
N LYS A 33 -18.12 8.77 20.83
CA LYS A 33 -19.22 7.88 20.41
C LYS A 33 -19.30 7.73 18.88
N PRO A 34 -18.25 7.23 18.22
CA PRO A 34 -18.26 7.08 16.76
C PRO A 34 -19.34 6.10 16.32
N HIS A 35 -19.85 6.28 15.11
CA HIS A 35 -20.82 5.37 14.48
C HIS A 35 -20.13 4.29 13.63
N LEU A 36 -18.83 4.46 13.34
CA LEU A 36 -18.01 3.53 12.58
C LEU A 36 -16.58 3.56 13.13
N ILE A 37 -15.96 2.39 13.28
CA ILE A 37 -14.51 2.25 13.46
C ILE A 37 -13.94 1.67 12.17
N GLY A 38 -13.04 2.41 11.53
CA GLY A 38 -12.39 2.00 10.28
C GLY A 38 -10.88 1.85 10.46
N ALA A 39 -10.30 0.92 9.72
CA ALA A 39 -8.87 0.93 9.40
C ALA A 39 -8.70 0.37 8.00
N ASP A 40 -8.03 1.11 7.13
CA ASP A 40 -7.49 0.52 5.93
C ASP A 40 -6.16 -0.18 6.26
N ALA A 41 -5.83 -1.19 5.47
CA ALA A 41 -4.58 -1.93 5.61
C ALA A 41 -3.82 -2.02 4.29
N GLY A 42 -4.16 -1.21 3.29
CA GLY A 42 -3.61 -1.23 1.95
C GLY A 42 -2.41 -0.32 1.77
N SER A 43 -1.44 -0.77 0.98
CA SER A 43 -0.38 0.10 0.44
C SER A 43 0.33 -0.61 -0.72
N THR A 44 0.70 0.17 -1.73
CA THR A 44 1.58 -0.27 -2.83
C THR A 44 3.03 0.22 -2.66
N ASP A 45 3.30 1.08 -1.69
CA ASP A 45 4.64 1.60 -1.36
C ASP A 45 5.68 0.51 -1.09
N PRO A 46 5.35 -0.60 -0.39
CA PRO A 46 6.33 -1.67 -0.18
C PRO A 46 6.59 -2.52 -1.44
N GLY A 47 5.97 -2.16 -2.57
CA GLY A 47 6.16 -2.81 -3.86
C GLY A 47 5.39 -4.13 -4.03
N PRO A 48 5.66 -4.85 -5.12
CA PRO A 48 4.87 -6.00 -5.57
C PRO A 48 5.07 -7.27 -4.74
N TYR A 49 6.07 -7.31 -3.85
CA TYR A 49 6.48 -8.53 -3.14
C TYR A 49 5.36 -9.14 -2.31
N TYR A 50 4.63 -8.32 -1.54
CA TYR A 50 3.64 -8.82 -0.58
C TYR A 50 2.43 -9.43 -1.29
N LEU A 51 1.95 -8.79 -2.37
CA LEU A 51 0.92 -9.37 -3.23
C LEU A 51 1.40 -10.69 -3.85
N GLY A 52 2.66 -10.75 -4.33
CA GLY A 52 3.21 -11.92 -5.02
C GLY A 52 3.45 -13.11 -4.12
N ALA A 53 3.97 -12.86 -2.91
CA ALA A 53 4.23 -13.87 -1.90
C ALA A 53 2.99 -14.29 -1.11
N GLY A 54 1.87 -13.57 -1.23
CA GLY A 54 0.66 -13.81 -0.44
C GLY A 54 0.89 -13.60 1.06
N LYS A 55 1.76 -12.65 1.42
CA LYS A 55 2.19 -12.40 2.82
C LYS A 55 1.81 -10.98 3.23
N ALA A 56 1.45 -10.83 4.51
CA ALA A 56 1.16 -9.52 5.05
C ALA A 56 2.41 -8.62 5.09
N PHE A 57 2.24 -7.36 4.71
CA PHE A 57 3.28 -6.33 4.86
C PHE A 57 3.59 -6.01 6.32
N THR A 58 2.55 -5.87 7.15
CA THR A 58 2.70 -5.58 8.59
C THR A 58 2.80 -6.85 9.42
N ASN A 59 3.49 -6.76 10.56
CA ASN A 59 3.69 -7.92 11.44
C ASN A 59 2.37 -8.37 12.08
N ARG A 60 2.19 -9.70 12.19
CA ARG A 60 1.04 -10.33 12.84
C ARG A 60 0.75 -9.79 14.24
N SER A 61 1.78 -9.56 15.07
CA SER A 61 1.59 -9.11 16.46
C SER A 61 0.97 -7.71 16.51
N GLY A 62 1.42 -6.80 15.65
CA GLY A 62 0.86 -5.46 15.48
C GLY A 62 -0.59 -5.52 14.99
N VAL A 63 -0.85 -6.29 13.92
CA VAL A 63 -2.21 -6.46 13.38
C VAL A 63 -3.17 -7.03 14.43
N LYS A 64 -2.74 -8.08 15.16
CA LYS A 64 -3.55 -8.68 16.23
C LYS A 64 -3.82 -7.68 17.36
N ARG A 65 -2.84 -6.87 17.75
CA ARG A 65 -3.00 -5.83 18.77
C ARG A 65 -4.08 -4.83 18.35
N ASP A 66 -3.97 -4.28 17.15
CA ASP A 66 -4.88 -3.23 16.67
C ASP A 66 -6.30 -3.78 16.50
N LEU A 67 -6.44 -4.94 15.85
CA LEU A 67 -7.72 -5.65 15.73
C LEU A 67 -8.33 -5.95 17.09
N ARG A 68 -7.54 -6.34 18.10
CA ARG A 68 -8.07 -6.63 19.44
C ARG A 68 -8.78 -5.42 20.03
N PHE A 69 -8.17 -4.23 19.93
CA PHE A 69 -8.81 -2.99 20.39
C PHE A 69 -10.09 -2.68 19.60
N MET A 70 -10.00 -2.71 18.27
CA MET A 70 -11.12 -2.39 17.38
C MET A 70 -12.30 -3.33 17.58
N LEU A 71 -12.07 -4.65 17.54
CA LEU A 71 -13.11 -5.68 17.69
C LEU A 71 -13.73 -5.65 19.08
N ARG A 72 -12.91 -5.60 20.13
CA ARG A 72 -13.40 -5.62 21.51
C ARG A 72 -14.31 -4.44 21.81
N GLU A 73 -13.91 -3.23 21.42
CA GLU A 73 -14.69 -2.04 21.69
C GLU A 73 -15.84 -1.87 20.71
N GLY A 74 -15.65 -2.17 19.42
CA GLY A 74 -16.68 -2.11 18.40
C GLY A 74 -17.85 -3.05 18.71
N VAL A 75 -17.56 -4.33 18.93
CA VAL A 75 -18.59 -5.35 19.21
C VAL A 75 -19.35 -5.04 20.50
N ARG A 76 -18.64 -4.76 21.61
CA ARG A 76 -19.29 -4.48 22.91
C ARG A 76 -20.18 -3.23 22.89
N ARG A 77 -19.85 -2.24 22.05
CA ARG A 77 -20.60 -0.97 21.94
C ARG A 77 -21.62 -0.98 20.79
N GLY A 78 -21.68 -2.06 20.00
CA GLY A 78 -22.52 -2.12 18.80
C GLY A 78 -22.08 -1.15 17.70
N ILE A 79 -20.81 -0.77 17.66
CA ILE A 79 -20.23 0.09 16.62
C ILE A 79 -19.64 -0.82 15.54
N PRO A 80 -20.11 -0.74 14.28
CA PRO A 80 -19.53 -1.50 13.18
C PRO A 80 -18.02 -1.26 13.02
N VAL A 81 -17.29 -2.34 12.74
CA VAL A 81 -15.84 -2.32 12.47
C VAL A 81 -15.61 -2.72 11.03
N VAL A 82 -14.94 -1.87 10.25
CA VAL A 82 -14.63 -2.15 8.84
C VAL A 82 -13.12 -2.14 8.63
N ILE A 83 -12.61 -3.22 8.05
CA ILE A 83 -11.20 -3.39 7.69
C ILE A 83 -11.10 -3.50 6.17
N GLY A 84 -10.38 -2.56 5.55
CA GLY A 84 -10.05 -2.57 4.12
C GLY A 84 -8.72 -3.25 3.83
N THR A 85 -8.55 -3.69 2.58
CA THR A 85 -7.29 -4.19 2.00
C THR A 85 -6.48 -5.08 2.95
N ALA A 86 -7.09 -6.18 3.40
CA ALA A 86 -6.47 -7.09 4.37
C ALA A 86 -5.01 -7.43 4.02
N GLY A 87 -4.12 -7.28 5.01
CA GLY A 87 -2.71 -7.68 4.93
C GLY A 87 -1.84 -6.91 3.93
N GLY A 88 -2.16 -5.67 3.55
CA GLY A 88 -1.31 -4.86 2.66
C GLY A 88 -1.77 -4.87 1.21
N SER A 89 -2.18 -6.03 0.70
CA SER A 89 -2.50 -6.19 -0.73
C SER A 89 -3.88 -6.78 -1.01
N GLY A 90 -4.52 -7.44 -0.03
CA GLY A 90 -5.93 -7.80 -0.12
C GLY A 90 -6.29 -8.95 -1.07
N ALA A 91 -5.34 -9.79 -1.50
CA ALA A 91 -5.63 -11.07 -2.15
C ALA A 91 -6.10 -12.13 -1.14
N ARG A 92 -6.71 -13.22 -1.60
CA ARG A 92 -7.27 -14.29 -0.75
C ARG A 92 -6.37 -14.75 0.40
N PRO A 93 -5.07 -15.04 0.21
CA PRO A 93 -4.20 -15.44 1.32
C PRO A 93 -4.13 -14.40 2.46
N HIS A 94 -4.20 -13.12 2.12
CA HIS A 94 -4.17 -12.02 3.11
C HIS A 94 -5.49 -11.90 3.87
N VAL A 95 -6.62 -12.06 3.16
CA VAL A 95 -7.96 -12.08 3.77
C VAL A 95 -8.07 -13.26 4.73
N ASP A 96 -7.69 -14.46 4.28
CA ASP A 96 -7.75 -15.68 5.10
C ASP A 96 -6.82 -15.58 6.33
N TRP A 97 -5.61 -15.00 6.16
CA TRP A 97 -4.69 -14.72 7.25
C TRP A 97 -5.27 -13.75 8.29
N CYS A 98 -5.90 -12.66 7.84
CA CYS A 98 -6.51 -11.67 8.73
C CYS A 98 -7.77 -12.24 9.41
N GLU A 99 -8.59 -13.02 8.70
CA GLU A 99 -9.74 -13.74 9.26
C GLU A 99 -9.31 -14.66 10.40
N ALA A 100 -8.20 -15.40 10.24
CA ALA A 100 -7.68 -16.27 11.30
C ALA A 100 -7.32 -15.49 12.57
N ILE A 101 -6.76 -14.27 12.44
CA ILE A 101 -6.46 -13.39 13.57
C ILE A 101 -7.75 -12.88 14.23
N ILE A 102 -8.76 -12.48 13.45
CA ILE A 102 -10.06 -12.05 13.96
C ILE A 102 -10.71 -13.18 14.78
N ARG A 103 -10.71 -14.42 14.25
CA ARG A 103 -11.25 -15.60 14.95
C ARG A 103 -10.50 -15.91 16.23
N GLU A 104 -9.17 -15.79 16.22
CA GLU A 104 -8.35 -15.95 17.43
C GLU A 104 -8.72 -14.93 18.51
N ILE A 105 -8.83 -13.65 18.15
CA ILE A 105 -9.23 -12.59 19.07
C ILE A 105 -10.64 -12.83 19.60
N ALA A 106 -11.58 -13.22 18.76
CA ALA A 106 -12.95 -13.46 19.18
C ALA A 106 -13.03 -14.55 20.26
N ARG A 107 -12.26 -15.64 20.12
CA ARG A 107 -12.13 -16.67 21.16
C ARG A 107 -11.49 -16.15 22.44
N GLU A 108 -10.39 -15.40 22.32
CA GLU A 108 -9.66 -14.85 23.48
C GLU A 108 -10.50 -13.85 24.28
N GLU A 109 -11.23 -12.96 23.59
CA GLU A 109 -12.03 -11.88 24.17
C GLU A 109 -13.49 -12.28 24.44
N LYS A 110 -13.86 -13.53 24.12
CA LYS A 110 -15.21 -14.09 24.23
C LYS A 110 -16.26 -13.22 23.52
N LEU A 111 -15.95 -12.81 22.30
CA LEU A 111 -16.81 -11.99 21.46
C LEU A 111 -17.68 -12.88 20.57
N THR A 112 -18.95 -12.50 20.42
CA THR A 112 -19.88 -13.09 19.45
C THR A 112 -20.37 -11.99 18.53
N PHE A 113 -20.25 -12.19 17.23
CA PHE A 113 -20.66 -11.20 16.23
C PHE A 113 -20.82 -11.82 14.85
N THR A 114 -21.52 -11.11 13.96
CA THR A 114 -21.59 -11.47 12.54
C THR A 114 -20.45 -10.81 11.78
N LEU A 115 -19.64 -11.63 11.09
CA LEU A 115 -18.51 -11.22 10.26
C LEU A 115 -18.87 -11.34 8.77
N GLY A 116 -18.70 -10.24 8.02
CA GLY A 116 -18.76 -10.22 6.56
C GLY A 116 -17.35 -10.26 5.96
N ILE A 117 -17.09 -11.18 5.04
CA ILE A 117 -15.81 -11.39 4.38
C ILE A 117 -15.99 -11.15 2.88
N ILE A 118 -15.16 -10.30 2.30
CA ILE A 118 -15.24 -9.89 0.90
C ILE A 118 -13.89 -10.10 0.24
N TYR A 119 -13.83 -11.03 -0.72
CA TYR A 119 -12.60 -11.29 -1.48
C TYR A 119 -12.51 -10.35 -2.69
N ALA A 120 -11.30 -9.90 -3.01
CA ALA A 120 -11.04 -9.03 -4.16
C ALA A 120 -10.44 -9.76 -5.36
N ASP A 121 -10.08 -11.04 -5.22
CA ASP A 121 -9.51 -11.84 -6.30
C ASP A 121 -10.49 -11.97 -7.47
N ILE A 122 -10.01 -11.66 -8.67
CA ILE A 122 -10.79 -11.80 -9.90
C ILE A 122 -10.31 -13.03 -10.67
N PRO A 123 -11.20 -13.96 -11.05
CA PRO A 123 -10.82 -15.08 -11.89
C PRO A 123 -10.22 -14.62 -13.22
N LYS A 124 -9.05 -15.17 -13.59
CA LYS A 124 -8.37 -14.87 -14.86
C LYS A 124 -9.28 -15.00 -16.07
N GLU A 125 -10.15 -16.01 -16.10
CA GLU A 125 -11.12 -16.18 -17.19
C GLU A 125 -12.08 -15.01 -17.37
N ARG A 126 -12.47 -14.33 -16.28
CA ARG A 126 -13.30 -13.14 -16.37
C ARG A 126 -12.52 -12.00 -17.02
N ILE A 127 -11.27 -11.78 -16.58
CA ILE A 127 -10.39 -10.76 -17.17
C ILE A 127 -10.13 -11.07 -18.64
N ARG A 128 -9.85 -12.33 -18.99
CA ARG A 128 -9.59 -12.77 -20.36
C ARG A 128 -10.78 -12.50 -21.28
N LYS A 129 -12.01 -12.68 -20.80
CA LYS A 129 -13.22 -12.35 -21.58
C LYS A 129 -13.29 -10.85 -21.91
N HIS A 130 -13.03 -9.97 -20.96
CA HIS A 130 -12.98 -8.52 -21.19
C HIS A 130 -11.80 -8.14 -22.11
N LEU A 131 -10.64 -8.77 -21.90
CA LEU A 131 -9.45 -8.54 -22.72
C LEU A 131 -9.70 -8.86 -24.19
N ARG A 132 -10.31 -10.02 -24.49
CA ARG A 132 -10.64 -10.44 -25.87
C ARG A 132 -11.67 -9.56 -26.56
N LYS A 133 -12.45 -8.80 -25.80
CA LYS A 133 -13.40 -7.80 -26.32
C LYS A 133 -12.78 -6.41 -26.48
N GLY A 134 -11.54 -6.20 -26.06
CA GLY A 134 -10.90 -4.88 -26.07
C GLY A 134 -11.41 -3.93 -24.99
N GLU A 135 -12.03 -4.45 -23.92
CA GLU A 135 -12.66 -3.65 -22.86
C GLU A 135 -11.69 -3.30 -21.71
N ILE A 136 -10.48 -3.88 -21.68
CA ILE A 136 -9.48 -3.60 -20.64
C ILE A 136 -8.65 -2.37 -21.04
N VAL A 137 -8.61 -1.37 -20.16
CA VAL A 137 -7.92 -0.10 -20.41
C VAL A 137 -6.66 0.00 -19.54
N PRO A 138 -5.47 0.21 -20.11
CA PRO A 138 -4.27 0.43 -19.31
C PRO A 138 -4.32 1.77 -18.57
N LEU A 139 -3.76 1.81 -17.36
CA LEU A 139 -3.50 3.09 -16.68
C LEU A 139 -2.35 3.84 -17.34
N ALA A 140 -2.19 5.13 -17.00
CA ALA A 140 -1.12 5.96 -17.54
C ALA A 140 0.26 5.29 -17.37
N TYR A 141 1.06 5.31 -18.44
CA TYR A 141 2.40 4.70 -18.51
C TYR A 141 2.43 3.16 -18.35
N VAL A 142 1.29 2.48 -18.44
CA VAL A 142 1.20 1.01 -18.42
C VAL A 142 1.01 0.48 -19.85
N PRO A 143 1.76 -0.54 -20.29
CA PRO A 143 1.53 -1.16 -21.60
C PRO A 143 0.20 -1.92 -21.65
N PRO A 144 -0.41 -2.15 -22.83
CA PRO A 144 -1.61 -2.96 -22.95
C PRO A 144 -1.46 -4.36 -22.33
N LEU A 145 -2.51 -4.82 -21.64
CA LEU A 145 -2.55 -6.16 -21.08
C LEU A 145 -2.50 -7.21 -22.20
N THR A 146 -1.71 -8.26 -22.02
CA THR A 146 -1.64 -9.41 -22.93
C THR A 146 -2.10 -10.69 -22.23
N GLU A 147 -2.54 -11.70 -22.99
CA GLU A 147 -2.87 -13.01 -22.41
C GLU A 147 -1.67 -13.62 -21.68
N LYS A 148 -0.45 -13.46 -22.22
CA LYS A 148 0.77 -13.92 -21.55
C LYS A 148 0.98 -13.25 -20.20
N MET A 149 0.82 -11.92 -20.10
CA MET A 149 0.93 -11.20 -18.83
C MET A 149 -0.10 -11.69 -17.80
N LEU A 150 -1.32 -11.95 -18.26
CA LEU A 150 -2.40 -12.51 -17.44
C LEU A 150 -2.08 -13.93 -16.96
N ASP A 151 -1.52 -14.77 -17.83
CA ASP A 151 -1.13 -16.15 -17.51
C ASP A 151 0.03 -16.19 -16.51
N ASP A 152 1.03 -15.32 -16.68
CA ASP A 152 2.20 -15.20 -15.79
C ASP A 152 1.86 -14.57 -14.43
N SER A 153 0.71 -13.88 -14.31
CA SER A 153 0.29 -13.23 -13.06
C SER A 153 -0.09 -14.27 -11.99
N LEU A 154 0.42 -14.13 -10.77
CA LEU A 154 0.12 -15.05 -9.67
C LEU A 154 -1.21 -14.70 -8.98
N HIS A 155 -1.29 -13.49 -8.46
CA HIS A 155 -2.47 -12.94 -7.81
C HIS A 155 -2.95 -11.73 -8.60
N ILE A 156 -4.27 -11.64 -8.82
CA ILE A 156 -4.91 -10.49 -9.44
C ILE A 156 -6.12 -10.10 -8.60
N VAL A 157 -6.08 -8.90 -8.08
CA VAL A 157 -7.14 -8.32 -7.25
C VAL A 157 -7.77 -7.13 -7.97
N ALA A 158 -9.02 -6.82 -7.62
CA ALA A 158 -9.68 -5.61 -8.08
C ALA A 158 -10.06 -4.72 -6.90
N GLN A 159 -9.80 -3.42 -7.05
CA GLN A 159 -10.12 -2.43 -6.04
C GLN A 159 -11.64 -2.21 -5.98
N MET A 160 -12.28 -2.72 -4.93
CA MET A 160 -13.74 -2.61 -4.75
C MET A 160 -14.16 -1.23 -4.21
N GLY A 161 -15.34 -0.76 -4.61
CA GLY A 161 -15.97 0.45 -4.08
C GLY A 161 -16.73 0.22 -2.76
N VAL A 162 -17.66 1.12 -2.44
CA VAL A 162 -18.45 1.08 -1.20
C VAL A 162 -19.48 -0.05 -1.17
N GLU A 163 -19.94 -0.52 -2.32
CA GLU A 163 -21.14 -1.35 -2.48
C GLU A 163 -21.01 -2.72 -1.78
N PRO A 164 -19.88 -3.45 -1.88
CA PRO A 164 -19.74 -4.73 -1.18
C PRO A 164 -19.72 -4.55 0.34
N ILE A 165 -19.13 -3.46 0.85
CA ILE A 165 -19.12 -3.15 2.28
C ILE A 165 -20.53 -2.80 2.76
N GLN A 166 -21.27 -1.99 1.98
CA GLN A 166 -22.67 -1.67 2.27
C GLN A 166 -23.55 -2.92 2.29
N GLU A 167 -23.34 -3.85 1.36
CA GLU A 167 -24.07 -5.12 1.34
C GLU A 167 -23.78 -5.96 2.60
N ALA A 168 -22.53 -6.04 3.04
CA ALA A 168 -22.19 -6.73 4.29
C ALA A 168 -22.88 -6.08 5.51
N LEU A 169 -22.84 -4.75 5.60
CA LEU A 169 -23.48 -4.00 6.69
C LEU A 169 -25.01 -4.14 6.66
N ARG A 170 -25.63 -4.13 5.48
CA ARG A 170 -27.08 -4.36 5.29
C ARG A 170 -27.52 -5.74 5.76
N ARG A 171 -26.66 -6.75 5.59
CA ARG A 171 -26.86 -8.11 6.09
C ARG A 171 -26.60 -8.26 7.60
N GLY A 172 -26.37 -7.17 8.31
CA GLY A 172 -26.19 -7.16 9.76
C GLY A 172 -24.79 -7.55 10.24
N CYS A 173 -23.78 -7.51 9.36
CA CYS A 173 -22.40 -7.74 9.79
C CYS A 173 -21.95 -6.61 10.72
N GLN A 174 -21.52 -6.97 11.93
CA GLN A 174 -20.92 -6.02 12.89
C GLN A 174 -19.44 -5.79 12.59
N VAL A 175 -18.80 -6.77 11.94
CA VAL A 175 -17.41 -6.68 11.49
C VAL A 175 -17.38 -6.98 9.99
N VAL A 176 -16.68 -6.18 9.21
CA VAL A 176 -16.46 -6.40 7.78
C VAL A 176 -14.96 -6.46 7.51
N LEU A 177 -14.52 -7.53 6.86
CA LEU A 177 -13.15 -7.74 6.40
C LEU A 177 -13.15 -7.81 4.88
N ALA A 178 -12.54 -6.82 4.23
CA ALA A 178 -12.40 -6.75 2.79
C ALA A 178 -10.96 -7.06 2.35
N GLY A 179 -10.85 -7.70 1.18
CA GLY A 179 -9.64 -7.72 0.37
C GLY A 179 -9.36 -6.34 -0.24
N ARG A 180 -8.68 -6.29 -1.39
CA ARG A 180 -8.29 -5.02 -2.02
C ARG A 180 -9.49 -4.09 -2.19
N CYS A 181 -9.43 -2.95 -1.52
CA CYS A 181 -10.50 -1.98 -1.41
C CYS A 181 -10.03 -0.61 -1.88
N TYR A 182 -10.96 0.20 -2.34
CA TYR A 182 -10.73 1.63 -2.43
C TYR A 182 -10.65 2.19 -1.02
N ASP A 183 -9.49 2.70 -0.65
CA ASP A 183 -9.15 3.05 0.72
C ASP A 183 -10.21 3.99 1.37
N PRO A 184 -10.76 5.01 0.66
CA PRO A 184 -11.86 5.83 1.18
C PRO A 184 -13.16 5.06 1.46
N ALA A 185 -13.43 3.97 0.73
CA ALA A 185 -14.67 3.22 0.83
C ALA A 185 -14.85 2.58 2.23
N VAL A 186 -13.75 2.26 2.92
CA VAL A 186 -13.74 1.76 4.31
C VAL A 186 -14.49 2.71 5.25
N PHE A 187 -14.31 4.01 5.04
CA PHE A 187 -14.85 5.07 5.90
C PHE A 187 -16.16 5.66 5.36
N ALA A 188 -16.34 5.62 4.04
CA ALA A 188 -17.50 6.20 3.34
C ALA A 188 -18.71 5.25 3.24
N ALA A 189 -18.51 3.94 3.23
CA ALA A 189 -19.59 3.00 2.91
C ALA A 189 -20.82 3.14 3.82
N LEU A 190 -20.63 3.15 5.14
CA LEU A 190 -21.74 3.28 6.11
C LEU A 190 -22.42 4.65 6.09
N PRO A 191 -21.72 5.82 6.12
CA PRO A 191 -22.39 7.11 6.03
C PRO A 191 -23.17 7.27 4.72
N VAL A 192 -22.63 6.84 3.58
CA VAL A 192 -23.35 6.87 2.29
C VAL A 192 -24.60 5.99 2.34
N MET A 193 -24.50 4.79 2.91
CA MET A 193 -25.67 3.92 3.11
C MET A 193 -26.75 4.55 3.99
N ARG A 194 -26.36 5.44 4.91
CA ARG A 194 -27.29 6.20 5.78
C ARG A 194 -27.80 7.50 5.16
N GLY A 195 -27.42 7.79 3.91
CA GLY A 195 -27.91 8.94 3.14
C GLY A 195 -27.15 10.23 3.35
N PHE A 196 -25.90 10.16 3.84
CA PHE A 196 -24.97 11.29 3.79
C PHE A 196 -24.42 11.46 2.37
N ASP A 197 -23.97 12.67 2.03
CA ASP A 197 -23.40 12.99 0.72
C ASP A 197 -22.17 12.12 0.41
N GLU A 198 -22.16 11.52 -0.79
CA GLU A 198 -21.12 10.60 -1.21
C GLU A 198 -19.77 11.29 -1.46
N GLY A 199 -19.76 12.48 -2.05
CA GLY A 199 -18.54 13.25 -2.29
C GLY A 199 -17.85 13.64 -1.00
N LEU A 200 -18.62 14.14 -0.02
CA LEU A 200 -18.09 14.48 1.30
C LEU A 200 -17.63 13.23 2.06
N ALA A 201 -18.38 12.14 2.01
CA ALA A 201 -18.03 10.91 2.71
C ALA A 201 -16.75 10.27 2.15
N LEU A 202 -16.61 10.22 0.81
CA LEU A 202 -15.41 9.72 0.15
C LEU A 202 -14.22 10.64 0.37
N HIS A 203 -14.37 11.96 0.33
CA HIS A 203 -13.26 12.87 0.61
C HIS A 203 -12.80 12.79 2.07
N MET A 204 -13.75 12.73 3.03
CA MET A 204 -13.40 12.46 4.42
C MET A 204 -12.68 11.11 4.55
N GLY A 205 -13.15 10.08 3.84
CA GLY A 205 -12.50 8.77 3.79
C GLY A 205 -11.07 8.82 3.25
N LYS A 206 -10.83 9.58 2.18
CA LYS A 206 -9.50 9.80 1.58
C LYS A 206 -8.50 10.38 2.58
N ILE A 207 -8.97 11.20 3.51
CA ILE A 207 -8.08 11.76 4.54
C ILE A 207 -7.95 10.78 5.72
N LEU A 208 -9.04 10.12 6.10
CA LEU A 208 -9.07 9.18 7.22
C LEU A 208 -8.33 7.87 6.94
N GLU A 209 -8.10 7.49 5.68
CA GLU A 209 -7.36 6.28 5.31
C GLU A 209 -5.95 6.26 5.89
N CYS A 210 -5.29 7.41 5.97
CA CYS A 210 -3.98 7.55 6.61
C CYS A 210 -4.05 8.16 8.03
N ALA A 211 -5.24 8.22 8.63
CA ALA A 211 -5.49 8.71 9.98
C ALA A 211 -4.76 10.03 10.31
N ALA A 212 -3.88 10.04 11.31
CA ALA A 212 -3.18 11.23 11.78
C ALA A 212 -1.93 11.60 10.95
N ILE A 213 -1.62 10.91 9.85
CA ILE A 213 -0.59 11.39 8.89
C ILE A 213 -0.99 12.74 8.31
N ALA A 214 -2.29 12.95 8.11
CA ALA A 214 -2.86 14.19 7.59
C ALA A 214 -2.83 15.38 8.58
N ALA A 215 -2.40 15.15 9.84
CA ALA A 215 -2.25 16.20 10.84
C ALA A 215 -0.82 16.77 10.86
N THR A 216 -0.59 17.82 11.66
CA THR A 216 0.75 18.37 11.92
C THR A 216 1.08 18.38 13.42
N PRO A 217 2.26 17.86 13.83
CA PRO A 217 3.09 16.91 13.07
C PRO A 217 2.33 15.61 12.78
N GLY A 218 2.53 15.05 11.58
CA GLY A 218 1.86 13.84 11.13
C GLY A 218 2.34 12.57 11.83
N SER A 219 1.49 11.55 11.91
CA SER A 219 1.85 10.25 12.47
C SER A 219 1.02 9.11 11.89
N GLY A 220 1.70 8.09 11.35
CA GLY A 220 1.05 6.85 10.90
C GLY A 220 0.53 5.95 12.01
N ALA A 221 0.88 6.25 13.26
CA ALA A 221 0.53 5.47 14.44
C ALA A 221 -0.29 6.29 15.43
N ASP A 222 -1.37 6.92 14.99
CA ASP A 222 -2.30 7.66 15.85
C ASP A 222 -3.71 7.73 15.25
N CYS A 223 -4.73 7.83 16.09
CA CYS A 223 -6.12 7.86 15.64
C CYS A 223 -6.53 9.26 15.14
N ALA A 224 -7.50 9.31 14.23
CA ALA A 224 -8.15 10.53 13.78
C ALA A 224 -9.68 10.36 13.78
N LEU A 225 -10.42 11.45 13.97
CA LEU A 225 -11.88 11.43 13.88
C LEU A 225 -12.36 12.34 12.74
N GLY A 226 -13.26 11.83 11.92
CA GLY A 226 -14.04 12.60 10.97
C GLY A 226 -15.51 12.70 11.40
N VAL A 227 -16.11 13.86 11.17
CA VAL A 227 -17.52 14.13 11.48
C VAL A 227 -18.21 14.72 10.26
N LEU A 228 -19.00 13.93 9.55
CA LEU A 228 -19.89 14.40 8.49
C LEU A 228 -21.11 15.09 9.11
N ARG A 229 -21.47 16.28 8.63
CA ARG A 229 -22.66 17.00 9.07
C ARG A 229 -23.14 17.97 7.98
N GLY A 230 -24.43 17.98 7.68
CA GLY A 230 -24.99 18.90 6.68
C GLY A 230 -24.25 18.81 5.33
N ASP A 231 -23.61 19.91 4.94
CA ASP A 231 -22.85 20.09 3.68
C ASP A 231 -21.33 20.10 3.88
N SER A 232 -20.84 19.63 5.03
CA SER A 232 -19.42 19.63 5.39
C SER A 232 -18.99 18.35 6.10
N PHE A 233 -17.68 18.17 6.23
CA PHE A 233 -17.11 17.30 7.26
C PHE A 233 -16.05 18.05 8.08
N ILE A 234 -15.86 17.61 9.33
CA ILE A 234 -14.82 18.12 10.22
C ILE A 234 -13.83 17.02 10.52
N LEU A 235 -12.54 17.36 10.45
CA LEU A 235 -11.44 16.53 10.92
C LEU A 235 -10.92 17.06 12.26
N GLU A 236 -10.66 16.14 13.17
CA GLU A 236 -10.09 16.45 14.48
C GLU A 236 -9.08 15.37 14.91
N THR A 237 -8.04 15.80 15.63
CA THR A 237 -7.06 14.90 16.23
C THR A 237 -7.57 14.41 17.58
N LEU A 238 -7.12 13.22 17.98
CA LEU A 238 -7.43 12.61 19.28
C LEU A 238 -6.23 12.66 20.23
N ASN A 239 -5.15 13.29 19.79
CA ASN A 239 -3.92 13.51 20.53
C ASN A 239 -3.59 15.02 20.55
N PRO A 240 -3.49 15.66 21.72
CA PRO A 240 -3.26 17.10 21.83
C PRO A 240 -1.89 17.55 21.30
N ALA A 241 -0.96 16.62 21.04
CA ALA A 241 0.32 16.91 20.40
C ALA A 241 0.21 17.12 18.87
N ARG A 242 -1.01 17.12 18.31
CA ARG A 242 -1.27 17.21 16.87
C ARG A 242 -2.47 18.08 16.61
N THR A 243 -2.47 18.75 15.48
CA THR A 243 -3.60 19.55 15.01
C THR A 243 -3.83 19.32 13.51
N PHE A 244 -5.07 19.41 13.08
CA PHE A 244 -5.35 19.64 11.67
C PHE A 244 -5.27 21.14 11.38
N THR A 245 -4.61 21.48 10.28
CA THR A 245 -4.60 22.82 9.68
C THR A 245 -5.14 22.75 8.26
N PRO A 246 -5.64 23.85 7.68
CA PRO A 246 -6.06 23.88 6.29
C PRO A 246 -4.99 23.33 5.33
N GLU A 247 -3.72 23.68 5.57
CA GLU A 247 -2.59 23.27 4.74
C GLU A 247 -2.30 21.76 4.86
N SER A 248 -2.24 21.23 6.08
CA SER A 248 -2.02 19.78 6.29
C SER A 248 -3.15 18.94 5.69
N THR A 249 -4.40 19.43 5.83
CA THR A 249 -5.59 18.76 5.29
C THR A 249 -5.60 18.79 3.76
N ALA A 250 -5.31 19.95 3.16
CA ALA A 250 -5.20 20.10 1.72
C ALA A 250 -4.03 19.27 1.16
N ALA A 251 -2.84 19.33 1.78
CA ALA A 251 -1.69 18.56 1.35
C ALA A 251 -1.97 17.05 1.32
N HIS A 252 -2.68 16.54 2.33
CA HIS A 252 -3.03 15.12 2.38
C HIS A 252 -4.20 14.74 1.43
N THR A 253 -5.08 15.69 1.12
CA THR A 253 -6.08 15.51 0.04
C THR A 253 -5.39 15.20 -1.30
N LEU A 254 -4.27 15.88 -1.57
CA LEU A 254 -3.47 15.76 -2.78
C LEU A 254 -2.46 14.60 -2.75
N TYR A 255 -2.34 13.90 -1.62
CA TYR A 255 -1.32 12.89 -1.41
C TYR A 255 -1.56 11.67 -2.31
N GLU A 256 -0.51 11.27 -3.03
CA GLU A 256 -0.50 10.18 -4.03
C GLU A 256 -1.47 10.38 -5.21
N LYS A 257 -1.60 11.62 -5.68
CA LYS A 257 -2.46 11.98 -6.81
C LYS A 257 -1.69 12.74 -7.89
N THR A 258 -1.98 12.40 -9.15
CA THR A 258 -1.42 13.04 -10.34
C THR A 258 -2.17 14.30 -10.73
N ASP A 259 -3.45 14.39 -10.35
CA ASP A 259 -4.32 15.56 -10.53
C ASP A 259 -4.76 16.06 -9.15
N PRO A 260 -4.63 17.36 -8.85
CA PRO A 260 -5.00 17.90 -7.55
C PRO A 260 -6.51 18.11 -7.32
N TYR A 261 -7.33 18.07 -8.37
CA TYR A 261 -8.76 18.36 -8.29
C TYR A 261 -9.65 17.17 -8.63
N HIS A 262 -9.21 16.29 -9.53
CA HIS A 262 -10.02 15.16 -10.02
C HIS A 262 -9.40 13.84 -9.58
N LEU A 263 -9.96 13.22 -8.54
CA LEU A 263 -9.41 11.98 -7.97
C LEU A 263 -10.24 10.77 -8.40
N PRO A 264 -9.77 9.93 -9.35
CA PRO A 264 -10.53 8.79 -9.82
C PRO A 264 -10.66 7.70 -8.74
N GLY A 265 -11.81 7.02 -8.73
CA GLY A 265 -12.11 5.89 -7.87
C GLY A 265 -13.10 4.92 -8.55
N PRO A 266 -13.44 3.79 -7.91
CA PRO A 266 -14.46 2.90 -8.44
C PRO A 266 -15.81 3.62 -8.58
N GLY A 267 -16.37 3.59 -9.80
CA GLY A 267 -17.69 4.16 -10.10
C GLY A 267 -17.75 5.66 -10.37
N GLY A 268 -16.63 6.38 -10.32
CA GLY A 268 -16.63 7.83 -10.53
C GLY A 268 -15.31 8.49 -10.18
N GLU A 269 -15.37 9.80 -9.95
CA GLU A 269 -14.27 10.58 -9.42
C GLU A 269 -14.73 11.52 -8.31
N LEU A 270 -13.81 11.89 -7.43
CA LEU A 270 -13.99 13.02 -6.53
C LEU A 270 -13.57 14.30 -7.25
N ASP A 271 -14.53 15.19 -7.44
CA ASP A 271 -14.30 16.56 -7.88
C ASP A 271 -14.13 17.47 -6.66
N LEU A 272 -12.94 18.06 -6.56
CA LEU A 272 -12.50 18.92 -5.47
C LEU A 272 -12.35 20.39 -5.91
N THR A 273 -12.79 20.76 -7.11
CA THR A 273 -12.63 22.12 -7.66
C THR A 273 -13.28 23.20 -6.79
N ALA A 274 -14.41 22.88 -6.14
CA ALA A 274 -15.11 23.76 -5.21
C ALA A 274 -14.71 23.54 -3.74
N CYS A 275 -13.65 22.77 -3.47
CA CYS A 275 -13.27 22.38 -2.13
C CYS A 275 -12.68 23.55 -1.33
N THR A 276 -13.12 23.72 -0.09
CA THR A 276 -12.59 24.74 0.84
C THR A 276 -12.19 24.10 2.15
N PHE A 277 -11.11 24.63 2.76
CA PHE A 277 -10.56 24.14 4.02
C PHE A 277 -10.56 25.30 5.03
N THR A 278 -11.40 25.22 6.05
CA THR A 278 -11.58 26.29 7.04
C THR A 278 -11.10 25.82 8.41
N ALA A 279 -10.16 26.55 9.00
CA ALA A 279 -9.70 26.28 10.36
C ALA A 279 -10.83 26.54 11.38
N LEU A 280 -10.97 25.63 12.34
CA LEU A 280 -11.87 25.75 13.49
C LEU A 280 -11.06 25.73 14.80
N PRO A 281 -11.60 26.26 15.90
CA PRO A 281 -10.94 26.23 17.21
C PRO A 281 -10.57 24.80 17.64
N GLY A 282 -9.41 24.68 18.28
CA GLY A 282 -8.91 23.41 18.82
C GLY A 282 -8.17 22.52 17.82
N GLY A 283 -7.61 23.11 16.75
CA GLY A 283 -6.84 22.34 15.75
C GLY A 283 -7.71 21.41 14.91
N ARG A 284 -8.91 21.89 14.57
CA ARG A 284 -9.88 21.18 13.73
C ARG A 284 -10.00 21.88 12.39
N VAL A 285 -10.36 21.16 11.35
CA VAL A 285 -10.59 21.72 10.02
C VAL A 285 -11.93 21.26 9.50
N GLU A 286 -12.71 22.21 9.00
CA GLU A 286 -13.95 21.95 8.28
C GLU A 286 -13.70 22.00 6.77
N VAL A 287 -14.21 21.00 6.07
CA VAL A 287 -14.08 20.86 4.63
C VAL A 287 -15.47 20.86 3.99
N ARG A 288 -15.63 21.63 2.91
CA ARG A 288 -16.87 21.76 2.13
C ARG A 288 -16.60 21.67 0.63
N GLY A 289 -17.64 21.36 -0.13
CA GLY A 289 -17.68 21.56 -1.59
C GLY A 289 -17.21 20.38 -2.43
N SER A 290 -16.79 19.28 -1.81
CA SER A 290 -16.40 18.05 -2.51
C SER A 290 -17.60 17.34 -3.10
N ARG A 291 -17.47 16.81 -4.31
CA ARG A 291 -18.55 16.12 -5.03
C ARG A 291 -18.06 14.80 -5.60
N HIS A 292 -18.93 13.80 -5.58
CA HIS A 292 -18.70 12.57 -6.35
C HIS A 292 -19.40 12.71 -7.71
N VAL A 293 -18.64 12.52 -8.79
CA VAL A 293 -19.14 12.56 -10.16
C VAL A 293 -19.05 11.15 -10.74
N PRO A 294 -20.20 10.46 -10.96
CA PRO A 294 -20.18 9.09 -11.44
C PRO A 294 -19.71 9.03 -12.90
N THR A 295 -18.96 7.99 -13.23
CA THR A 295 -18.62 7.69 -14.64
C THR A 295 -19.81 7.01 -15.33
N PRO A 296 -19.97 7.16 -16.67
CA PRO A 296 -21.05 6.48 -17.41
C PRO A 296 -21.02 4.96 -17.27
N GLU A 297 -19.83 4.39 -17.18
CA GLU A 297 -19.60 2.97 -16.92
C GLU A 297 -18.82 2.80 -15.61
N TYR A 298 -19.10 1.73 -14.89
CA TYR A 298 -18.42 1.44 -13.63
C TYR A 298 -17.13 0.65 -13.90
N TYR A 299 -15.98 1.26 -13.59
CA TYR A 299 -14.69 0.59 -13.69
C TYR A 299 -14.15 0.19 -12.32
N VAL A 300 -13.44 -0.93 -12.29
CA VAL A 300 -12.55 -1.29 -11.18
C VAL A 300 -11.12 -1.38 -11.65
N LYS A 301 -10.20 -0.98 -10.79
CA LYS A 301 -8.77 -1.11 -11.02
C LYS A 301 -8.31 -2.52 -10.68
N LEU A 302 -7.77 -3.21 -11.67
CA LEU A 302 -7.06 -4.48 -11.54
C LEU A 302 -5.60 -4.25 -11.18
N GLU A 303 -5.14 -4.94 -10.14
CA GLU A 303 -3.74 -4.96 -9.71
C GLU A 303 -3.27 -6.41 -9.64
N GLY A 304 -2.14 -6.72 -10.27
CA GLY A 304 -1.62 -8.07 -10.33
C GLY A 304 -0.11 -8.10 -10.51
N VAL A 305 0.51 -9.20 -10.10
CA VAL A 305 1.97 -9.35 -10.04
C VAL A 305 2.41 -10.67 -10.62
N ARG A 306 3.59 -10.67 -11.24
CA ARG A 306 4.26 -11.88 -11.72
C ARG A 306 5.62 -12.03 -11.06
N ARG A 307 6.08 -13.26 -10.90
CA ARG A 307 7.43 -13.55 -10.41
C ARG A 307 8.44 -13.29 -11.52
N THR A 308 9.55 -12.63 -11.19
CA THR A 308 10.62 -12.29 -12.13
C THR A 308 11.91 -13.07 -11.89
N GLY A 309 11.99 -13.84 -10.80
CA GLY A 309 13.12 -14.71 -10.48
C GLY A 309 13.36 -14.79 -8.97
N PHE A 310 14.62 -15.01 -8.60
CA PHE A 310 15.11 -15.02 -7.23
C PHE A 310 16.20 -13.97 -7.07
N ARG A 311 16.21 -13.27 -5.93
CA ARG A 311 17.13 -12.17 -5.62
C ARG A 311 18.10 -12.55 -4.51
N THR A 312 19.38 -12.25 -4.75
CA THR A 312 20.43 -12.22 -3.72
C THR A 312 21.11 -10.86 -3.79
N ILE A 313 21.37 -10.27 -2.62
CA ILE A 313 22.05 -8.98 -2.53
C ILE A 313 23.34 -9.08 -1.73
N SER A 314 24.29 -8.19 -2.03
CA SER A 314 25.44 -7.90 -1.16
C SER A 314 25.52 -6.40 -0.94
N VAL A 315 25.65 -5.98 0.32
CA VAL A 315 25.82 -4.57 0.69
C VAL A 315 27.29 -4.32 1.01
N ALA A 316 27.87 -3.28 0.42
CA ALA A 316 29.26 -2.91 0.66
C ALA A 316 29.42 -1.39 0.74
N GLY A 317 30.45 -0.94 1.45
CA GLY A 317 30.94 0.44 1.42
C GLY A 317 32.26 0.56 0.68
N THR A 318 32.52 1.72 0.08
CA THR A 318 33.87 2.12 -0.33
C THR A 318 34.16 3.55 0.09
N ARG A 319 35.40 3.81 0.48
CA ARG A 319 35.92 5.13 0.91
C ARG A 319 37.20 5.52 0.16
N ASP A 320 37.62 4.72 -0.83
CA ASP A 320 38.80 5.07 -1.61
C ASP A 320 38.43 6.22 -2.58
N PRO A 321 39.02 7.42 -2.43
CA PRO A 321 38.69 8.56 -3.29
C PRO A 321 38.97 8.29 -4.78
N ILE A 322 39.91 7.38 -5.10
CA ILE A 322 40.21 7.00 -6.49
C ILE A 322 39.06 6.13 -7.02
N MET A 323 38.63 5.12 -6.26
CA MET A 323 37.50 4.28 -6.64
C MET A 323 36.20 5.09 -6.76
N ILE A 324 35.94 6.00 -5.83
CA ILE A 324 34.74 6.85 -5.85
C ILE A 324 34.69 7.68 -7.13
N LYS A 325 35.83 8.26 -7.52
CA LYS A 325 35.93 9.06 -8.74
C LYS A 325 35.69 8.22 -10.00
N GLU A 326 36.21 7.00 -10.03
CA GLU A 326 36.17 6.12 -11.20
C GLU A 326 35.02 5.08 -11.14
N ILE A 327 34.05 5.25 -10.22
CA ILE A 327 33.09 4.20 -9.86
C ILE A 327 32.28 3.70 -11.06
N ASP A 328 31.83 4.59 -11.94
CA ASP A 328 31.01 4.22 -13.10
C ASP A 328 31.81 3.34 -14.08
N ALA A 329 33.04 3.73 -14.39
CA ALA A 329 33.92 2.95 -15.27
C ALA A 329 34.28 1.59 -14.65
N ILE A 330 34.48 1.53 -13.33
CA ILE A 330 34.73 0.29 -12.60
C ILE A 330 33.52 -0.63 -12.68
N LEU A 331 32.31 -0.13 -12.38
CA LEU A 331 31.08 -0.94 -12.40
C LEU A 331 30.75 -1.43 -13.82
N GLU A 332 30.96 -0.61 -14.85
CA GLU A 332 30.79 -1.01 -16.24
C GLU A 332 31.75 -2.15 -16.62
N ALA A 333 33.03 -2.01 -16.28
CA ALA A 333 34.03 -3.03 -16.60
C ALA A 333 33.82 -4.34 -15.83
N VAL A 334 33.45 -4.26 -14.55
CA VAL A 334 33.05 -5.42 -13.74
C VAL A 334 31.83 -6.10 -14.36
N THR A 335 30.82 -5.33 -14.78
CA THR A 335 29.63 -5.88 -15.45
C THR A 335 30.02 -6.64 -16.73
N GLY A 336 30.97 -6.11 -17.52
CA GLY A 336 31.52 -6.78 -18.69
C GLY A 336 32.18 -8.11 -18.35
N GLN A 337 33.13 -8.11 -17.40
CA GLN A 337 33.84 -9.33 -16.98
C GLN A 337 32.89 -10.40 -16.44
N VAL A 338 31.94 -10.00 -15.59
CA VAL A 338 30.96 -10.92 -15.02
C VAL A 338 30.09 -11.50 -16.13
N ARG A 339 29.63 -10.69 -17.09
CA ARG A 339 28.83 -11.17 -18.23
C ARG A 339 29.54 -12.26 -19.02
N ASP A 340 30.85 -12.14 -19.22
CA ASP A 340 31.63 -13.16 -19.93
C ASP A 340 31.76 -14.46 -19.13
N ILE A 341 31.98 -14.36 -17.81
CA ILE A 341 31.97 -15.52 -16.90
C ILE A 341 30.60 -16.22 -16.93
N LEU A 342 29.51 -15.45 -16.83
CA LEU A 342 28.15 -15.99 -16.82
C LEU A 342 27.81 -16.72 -18.13
N LYS A 343 28.25 -16.19 -19.28
CA LYS A 343 28.09 -16.86 -20.58
C LYS A 343 28.84 -18.19 -20.63
N ALA A 344 30.06 -18.24 -20.12
CA ALA A 344 30.87 -19.47 -20.09
C ALA A 344 30.22 -20.55 -19.21
N GLU A 345 29.70 -20.14 -18.05
CA GLU A 345 29.06 -21.02 -17.07
C GLU A 345 27.57 -21.30 -17.37
N LYS A 346 27.00 -20.71 -18.44
CA LYS A 346 25.59 -20.81 -18.84
C LYS A 346 24.61 -20.43 -17.72
N ILE A 347 24.94 -19.36 -16.98
CA ILE A 347 24.09 -18.85 -15.91
C ILE A 347 23.34 -17.61 -16.40
N ASP A 348 22.02 -17.72 -16.50
CA ASP A 348 21.15 -16.60 -16.88
C ASP A 348 20.77 -15.75 -15.65
N GLY A 349 20.85 -14.43 -15.81
CA GLY A 349 20.38 -13.49 -14.80
C GLY A 349 20.74 -12.04 -15.13
N ARG A 350 20.39 -11.14 -14.22
CA ARG A 350 20.69 -9.71 -14.31
C ARG A 350 21.37 -9.23 -13.04
N ILE A 351 22.24 -8.24 -13.21
CA ILE A 351 22.97 -7.57 -12.14
C ILE A 351 22.60 -6.10 -12.19
N GLN A 352 22.36 -5.51 -11.03
CA GLN A 352 22.18 -4.07 -10.86
C GLN A 352 23.01 -3.59 -9.68
N PHE A 353 23.62 -2.42 -9.82
CA PHE A 353 24.30 -1.74 -8.73
C PHE A 353 23.46 -0.54 -8.31
N HIS A 354 23.15 -0.44 -7.02
CA HIS A 354 22.56 0.76 -6.43
C HIS A 354 23.63 1.49 -5.66
N VAL A 355 23.95 2.74 -6.04
CA VAL A 355 25.08 3.51 -5.50
C VAL A 355 24.58 4.70 -4.68
N TYR A 356 24.39 4.47 -3.39
CA TYR A 356 24.05 5.51 -2.42
C TYR A 356 25.25 6.43 -2.16
N GLY A 357 24.98 7.74 -2.09
CA GLY A 357 26.02 8.78 -2.07
C GLY A 357 26.40 9.29 -3.47
N LYS A 358 25.85 8.71 -4.54
CA LYS A 358 25.93 9.21 -5.92
C LYS A 358 24.53 9.54 -6.44
N ASP A 359 23.76 8.52 -6.81
CA ASP A 359 22.48 8.65 -7.51
C ASP A 359 21.52 7.49 -7.17
N GLY A 360 21.78 6.71 -6.12
CA GLY A 360 21.03 5.48 -5.80
C GLY A 360 19.52 5.64 -5.51
N VAL A 361 19.01 6.87 -5.37
CA VAL A 361 17.56 7.15 -5.18
C VAL A 361 16.91 7.64 -6.48
N MET A 362 17.43 8.73 -7.07
CA MET A 362 16.84 9.38 -8.24
C MET A 362 17.38 8.84 -9.58
N GLY A 363 18.48 8.08 -9.55
CA GLY A 363 19.16 7.56 -10.74
C GLY A 363 19.45 8.68 -11.75
N PRO A 364 19.08 8.53 -13.03
CA PRO A 364 19.26 9.57 -14.05
C PRO A 364 18.56 10.90 -13.77
N LEU A 365 17.62 10.96 -12.81
CA LEU A 365 16.91 12.18 -12.42
C LEU A 365 17.64 13.00 -11.35
N GLU A 366 18.78 12.52 -10.83
CA GLU A 366 19.58 13.23 -9.82
C GLU A 366 20.12 14.57 -10.38
N PRO A 367 19.73 15.74 -9.81
CA PRO A 367 20.22 17.03 -10.28
C PRO A 367 21.70 17.28 -9.96
N GLU A 368 22.26 16.74 -8.88
CA GLU A 368 23.68 16.91 -8.54
C GLU A 368 24.52 15.79 -9.17
N THR A 369 25.14 16.09 -10.30
CA THR A 369 25.95 15.13 -11.05
C THR A 369 27.37 14.96 -10.52
N LYS A 370 27.85 15.87 -9.64
CA LYS A 370 29.19 15.77 -9.07
C LYS A 370 29.16 15.03 -7.74
N ILE A 371 29.83 13.88 -7.70
CA ILE A 371 30.02 13.10 -6.48
C ILE A 371 30.92 13.88 -5.51
N ARG A 372 30.36 14.28 -4.35
CA ARG A 372 31.08 14.95 -3.24
C ARG A 372 31.13 14.10 -1.96
N SER A 373 30.57 12.90 -2.01
CA SER A 373 30.50 11.99 -0.87
C SER A 373 31.88 11.45 -0.50
N HIS A 374 32.15 11.33 0.80
CA HIS A 374 33.39 10.74 1.31
C HIS A 374 33.38 9.21 1.25
N GLU A 375 32.20 8.60 1.16
CA GLU A 375 31.98 7.17 1.01
C GLU A 375 30.78 6.91 0.10
N LEU A 376 30.74 5.72 -0.51
CA LEU A 376 29.61 5.23 -1.29
C LEU A 376 29.09 3.93 -0.68
N GLY A 377 27.76 3.81 -0.57
CA GLY A 377 27.08 2.57 -0.28
C GLY A 377 26.68 1.87 -1.57
N ILE A 378 27.21 0.69 -1.82
CA ILE A 378 26.97 -0.10 -3.03
C ILE A 378 26.12 -1.32 -2.64
N VAL A 379 24.91 -1.40 -3.18
CA VAL A 379 24.10 -2.62 -3.14
C VAL A 379 24.23 -3.34 -4.47
N ILE A 380 24.86 -4.50 -4.44
CA ILE A 380 24.95 -5.42 -5.57
C ILE A 380 23.69 -6.27 -5.54
N GLU A 381 22.80 -6.08 -6.50
CA GLU A 381 21.58 -6.87 -6.68
C GLU A 381 21.78 -7.87 -7.83
N ALA A 382 21.67 -9.16 -7.52
CA ALA A 382 21.65 -10.23 -8.50
C ALA A 382 20.26 -10.86 -8.55
N VAL A 383 19.71 -11.01 -9.76
CA VAL A 383 18.46 -11.74 -10.00
C VAL A 383 18.69 -12.87 -10.99
N GLY A 384 18.45 -14.10 -10.54
CA GLY A 384 18.58 -15.33 -11.34
C GLY A 384 17.24 -16.06 -11.52
N SER A 385 17.19 -17.01 -12.44
CA SER A 385 16.00 -17.86 -12.66
C SER A 385 15.77 -18.87 -11.55
N THR A 386 16.82 -19.22 -10.79
CA THR A 386 16.80 -20.06 -9.58
C THR A 386 17.52 -19.37 -8.42
N PRO A 387 17.29 -19.79 -7.16
CA PRO A 387 18.07 -19.29 -6.01
C PRO A 387 19.58 -19.47 -6.19
N GLU A 388 20.01 -20.62 -6.71
CA GLU A 388 21.41 -20.96 -6.91
C GLU A 388 22.04 -20.04 -7.97
N ALA A 389 21.32 -19.77 -9.06
CA ALA A 389 21.78 -18.83 -10.10
C ALA A 389 21.95 -17.41 -9.53
N ALA A 390 21.00 -16.94 -8.71
CA ALA A 390 21.08 -15.62 -8.08
C ALA A 390 22.30 -15.51 -7.13
N ASP A 391 22.58 -16.56 -6.36
CA ASP A 391 23.73 -16.61 -5.47
C ASP A 391 25.05 -16.65 -6.23
N SER A 392 25.14 -17.49 -7.27
CA SER A 392 26.32 -17.56 -8.13
C SER A 392 26.58 -16.21 -8.79
N LEU A 393 25.55 -15.55 -9.34
CA LEU A 393 25.68 -14.19 -9.88
C LEU A 393 26.21 -13.21 -8.83
N CYS A 394 25.60 -13.19 -7.63
CA CYS A 394 25.99 -12.26 -6.58
C CYS A 394 27.44 -12.48 -6.13
N SER A 395 27.81 -13.73 -5.88
CA SER A 395 29.14 -14.13 -5.42
C SER A 395 30.22 -13.79 -6.46
N ILE A 396 29.99 -14.11 -7.74
CA ILE A 396 30.92 -13.77 -8.83
C ILE A 396 31.06 -12.26 -8.93
N THR A 397 29.94 -11.52 -8.97
CA THR A 397 29.95 -10.05 -9.09
C THR A 397 30.68 -9.38 -7.93
N ARG A 398 30.36 -9.76 -6.70
CA ARG A 398 31.00 -9.25 -5.49
C ARG A 398 32.49 -9.55 -5.49
N SER A 399 32.88 -10.80 -5.79
CA SER A 399 34.29 -11.20 -5.80
C SER A 399 35.08 -10.46 -6.85
N THR A 400 34.52 -10.31 -8.07
CA THR A 400 35.14 -9.53 -9.14
C THR A 400 35.31 -8.07 -8.72
N LEU A 401 34.26 -7.41 -8.21
CA LEU A 401 34.33 -6.01 -7.79
C LEU A 401 35.32 -5.79 -6.62
N LEU A 402 35.36 -6.71 -5.65
CA LEU A 402 36.27 -6.66 -4.50
C LEU A 402 37.76 -6.65 -4.94
N HIS A 403 38.08 -7.39 -6.00
CA HIS A 403 39.45 -7.58 -6.48
C HIS A 403 39.79 -6.77 -7.74
N TYR A 404 38.81 -6.13 -8.38
CA TYR A 404 38.96 -5.42 -9.65
C TYR A 404 40.07 -4.36 -9.58
N GLY A 405 41.01 -4.41 -10.53
CA GLY A 405 42.10 -3.45 -10.65
C GLY A 405 41.69 -2.23 -11.48
N TYR A 406 42.03 -1.04 -11.01
CA TYR A 406 41.78 0.23 -11.71
C TYR A 406 43.02 1.16 -11.64
N PRO A 407 43.16 2.09 -12.59
CA PRO A 407 44.31 3.01 -12.62
C PRO A 407 44.47 3.81 -11.33
N GLY A 408 45.71 3.92 -10.84
CA GLY A 408 46.03 4.70 -9.64
C GLY A 408 45.72 4.00 -8.30
N ARG A 409 45.13 2.81 -8.32
CA ARG A 409 44.87 2.02 -7.10
C ARG A 409 46.18 1.75 -6.34
N ILE A 410 46.18 2.04 -5.04
CA ILE A 410 47.34 1.82 -4.15
C ILE A 410 47.39 0.38 -3.63
N SER A 411 46.22 -0.24 -3.37
CA SER A 411 46.12 -1.63 -2.88
C SER A 411 46.05 -2.65 -4.03
N THR A 412 46.26 -3.93 -3.72
CA THR A 412 46.11 -5.05 -4.67
C THR A 412 44.73 -5.71 -4.62
N ALA A 413 44.00 -5.54 -3.53
CA ALA A 413 42.67 -6.12 -3.26
C ALA A 413 41.89 -5.20 -2.28
N GLY A 414 40.64 -5.57 -1.96
CA GLY A 414 39.91 -4.94 -0.86
C GLY A 414 39.16 -3.65 -1.23
N ASN A 415 38.56 -3.59 -2.42
CA ASN A 415 37.78 -2.42 -2.87
C ASN A 415 36.51 -2.16 -2.05
N LEU A 416 36.02 -3.20 -1.36
CA LEU A 416 34.73 -3.20 -0.70
C LEU A 416 34.91 -3.55 0.78
N ALA A 417 34.25 -2.79 1.64
CA ALA A 417 34.07 -3.11 3.06
C ALA A 417 32.65 -3.67 3.27
N PHE A 418 32.53 -4.88 3.81
CA PHE A 418 31.24 -5.53 4.06
C PHE A 418 30.80 -5.31 5.51
N PRO A 419 29.58 -4.82 5.77
CA PRO A 419 29.07 -4.61 7.12
C PRO A 419 28.59 -5.90 7.80
N PHE A 420 28.39 -6.99 7.05
CA PHE A 420 27.83 -8.24 7.54
C PHE A 420 28.65 -9.47 7.11
N SER A 421 28.56 -10.54 7.90
CA SER A 421 29.09 -11.88 7.59
C SER A 421 28.00 -12.91 7.90
N PRO A 422 27.47 -13.66 6.91
CA PRO A 422 27.85 -13.62 5.48
C PRO A 422 27.54 -12.26 4.81
N SER A 423 28.32 -11.92 3.78
CA SER A 423 28.13 -10.67 2.99
C SER A 423 26.94 -10.74 2.04
N ASP A 424 26.55 -11.95 1.66
CA ASP A 424 25.52 -12.22 0.66
C ASP A 424 24.23 -12.64 1.37
N VAL A 425 23.13 -11.99 1.04
CA VAL A 425 21.83 -12.19 1.68
C VAL A 425 20.81 -12.62 0.62
N ARG A 426 20.31 -13.85 0.77
CA ARG A 426 19.19 -14.37 -0.03
C ARG A 426 17.91 -13.62 0.33
N MET A 427 17.36 -12.86 -0.61
CA MET A 427 16.09 -12.14 -0.45
C MET A 427 14.88 -13.01 -0.86
N GLY A 428 15.11 -14.07 -1.64
CA GLY A 428 14.08 -15.02 -2.08
C GLY A 428 13.44 -14.60 -3.41
N GLU A 429 12.18 -14.97 -3.61
CA GLU A 429 11.45 -14.62 -4.84
C GLU A 429 11.33 -13.11 -5.01
N THR A 430 11.46 -12.65 -6.26
CA THR A 430 11.22 -11.26 -6.65
C THR A 430 10.06 -11.17 -7.63
N PHE A 431 9.35 -10.05 -7.59
CA PHE A 431 8.09 -9.84 -8.29
C PHE A 431 8.08 -8.47 -8.96
N GLU A 432 7.24 -8.33 -9.98
CA GLU A 432 6.91 -7.04 -10.58
C GLU A 432 5.40 -6.93 -10.82
N PHE A 433 4.89 -5.70 -10.85
CA PHE A 433 3.51 -5.47 -11.28
C PHE A 433 3.37 -5.87 -12.75
N SER A 434 2.35 -6.67 -13.02
CA SER A 434 2.04 -7.24 -14.35
C SER A 434 0.65 -6.87 -14.84
N VAL A 435 -0.24 -6.47 -13.92
CA VAL A 435 -1.56 -5.93 -14.23
C VAL A 435 -1.73 -4.64 -13.45
N TYR A 436 -1.99 -3.54 -14.16
CA TYR A 436 -2.36 -2.25 -13.59
C TYR A 436 -3.32 -1.56 -14.58
N HIS A 437 -4.55 -2.06 -14.64
CA HIS A 437 -5.52 -1.77 -15.70
C HIS A 437 -6.92 -1.52 -15.12
N LEU A 438 -7.79 -0.87 -15.88
CA LEU A 438 -9.20 -0.74 -15.59
C LEU A 438 -9.99 -1.83 -16.31
N MET A 439 -10.98 -2.39 -15.63
CA MET A 439 -11.94 -3.35 -16.18
C MET A 439 -13.36 -2.87 -15.90
N PRO A 440 -14.24 -2.78 -16.92
CA PRO A 440 -15.62 -2.41 -16.69
C PRO A 440 -16.37 -3.55 -15.99
N LEU A 441 -17.25 -3.18 -15.08
CA LEU A 441 -18.17 -4.11 -14.43
C LEU A 441 -19.53 -4.05 -15.11
N THR A 442 -19.96 -5.18 -15.67
CA THR A 442 -21.33 -5.38 -16.13
C THR A 442 -22.11 -6.27 -15.15
N GLY A 443 -23.30 -5.83 -14.73
CA GLY A 443 -24.19 -6.62 -13.87
C GLY A 443 -23.82 -6.61 -12.38
N ARG A 444 -23.98 -7.76 -11.69
CA ARG A 444 -23.70 -7.89 -10.25
C ARG A 444 -22.22 -7.67 -9.93
N THR A 445 -21.94 -7.04 -8.80
CA THR A 445 -20.57 -6.78 -8.31
C THR A 445 -19.78 -8.10 -8.26
N PRO A 446 -18.50 -8.12 -8.70
CA PRO A 446 -17.66 -9.32 -8.69
C PRO A 446 -17.24 -9.76 -7.28
N PHE A 447 -17.72 -9.08 -6.24
CA PHE A 447 -17.24 -9.15 -4.86
C PHE A 447 -18.33 -9.74 -3.96
N PRO A 448 -18.54 -11.07 -3.97
CA PRO A 448 -19.57 -11.69 -3.14
C PRO A 448 -19.23 -11.56 -1.64
N VAL A 449 -20.23 -11.21 -0.84
CA VAL A 449 -20.11 -11.14 0.62
C VAL A 449 -20.38 -12.53 1.22
N LYS A 450 -19.37 -13.13 1.84
CA LYS A 450 -19.52 -14.31 2.68
C LYS A 450 -19.83 -13.86 4.11
N VAL A 451 -20.93 -14.34 4.69
CA VAL A 451 -21.32 -14.00 6.06
C VAL A 451 -21.14 -15.21 6.95
N VAL A 452 -20.49 -15.02 8.10
CA VAL A 452 -20.26 -16.05 9.10
C VAL A 452 -20.58 -15.51 10.49
N THR A 453 -21.19 -16.34 11.33
CA THR A 453 -21.33 -16.04 12.76
C THR A 453 -20.08 -16.51 13.48
N ILE A 454 -19.51 -15.63 14.31
CA ILE A 454 -18.35 -15.88 15.17
C ILE A 454 -18.79 -16.10 16.60
#